data_AF-A0A959QT74-F1
#
_entry.id   AF-A0A959QT74-F1
#
_cell.length_a   1.000
_cell.length_b   1.000
_cell.length_c   1.000
_cell.angle_alpha   90.00
_cell.angle_beta   90.00
_cell.angle_gamma   90.00
#
_symmetry.space_group_name_H-M   'P 1'
#
loop_
_entity.id
_entity.type
_entity.pdbx_description
1 polymer ?
#
loop_
_entity_poly.entity_id
_entity_poly.type
_entity_poly.pdbx_seq_one_letter_code
_entity_poly.pdbx_strand_id
1 'polypeptide(L)' 'RPSNKTIQSICTVLEVPEAVLYILAMQDTDVPSDKKNVYDMLFPSIKNLALQIVGNENKEIIENCQAVAV' A
#
# COMPACT_ATOMS: atom_id res chain seq x y z
N ARG A 1 10.64 -13.46 2.44
CA ARG A 1 10.08 -12.82 1.23
C ARG A 1 9.62 -13.93 0.28
N PRO A 2 8.36 -13.92 -0.21
CA PRO A 2 7.91 -14.86 -1.23
C PRO A 2 8.75 -14.71 -2.51
N SER A 3 8.76 -15.74 -3.37
CA SER A 3 9.43 -15.61 -4.66
C SER A 3 8.70 -14.60 -5.56
N ASN A 4 9.41 -13.93 -6.46
CA ASN A 4 8.80 -13.00 -7.44
C ASN A 4 7.69 -13.70 -8.24
N LYS A 5 7.89 -14.97 -8.59
CA LYS A 5 6.89 -15.79 -9.28
C LYS A 5 5.59 -15.92 -8.47
N THR A 6 5.71 -16.12 -7.16
CA THR A 6 4.56 -16.22 -6.25
C THR A 6 3.80 -14.90 -6.16
N ILE A 7 4.51 -13.79 -5.98
CA ILE A 7 3.91 -12.44 -5.94
C ILE A 7 3.14 -12.17 -7.23
N GLN A 8 3.77 -12.45 -8.37
CA GLN A 8 3.18 -12.20 -9.68
C GLN A 8 1.90 -13.03 -9.89
N SER A 9 1.90 -14.31 -9.52
CA SER A 9 0.70 -15.15 -9.57
C SER A 9 -0.44 -14.62 -8.70
N ILE A 10 -0.13 -14.13 -7.49
CA ILE A 10 -1.14 -13.54 -6.58
C ILE A 10 -1.74 -12.27 -7.20
N CYS A 11 -0.89 -11.36 -7.68
CA CYS A 11 -1.31 -10.11 -8.31
C CYS A 11 -2.18 -10.36 -9.56
N THR A 12 -1.85 -11.36 -10.37
CA THR A 12 -2.67 -11.75 -11.53
C THR A 12 -4.04 -12.27 -11.13
N VAL A 13 -4.12 -13.14 -10.11
CA VAL A 13 -5.39 -13.74 -9.67
C VAL A 13 -6.29 -12.71 -8.99
N LEU A 14 -5.70 -11.77 -8.24
CA LEU A 14 -6.43 -10.73 -7.52
C LEU A 14 -6.67 -9.48 -8.37
N GLU A 15 -6.18 -9.45 -9.61
CA GLU A 15 -6.25 -8.29 -10.51
C GLU A 15 -5.69 -6.99 -9.90
N VAL A 16 -4.73 -7.12 -8.99
CA VAL A 16 -4.09 -5.98 -8.30
C VAL A 16 -2.73 -5.68 -8.96
N PRO A 17 -2.42 -4.41 -9.27
CA PRO A 17 -1.10 -4.02 -9.72
C PRO A 17 -0.01 -4.31 -8.67
N GLU A 18 1.08 -4.96 -9.07
CA GLU A 18 2.18 -5.33 -8.16
C GLU A 18 2.78 -4.11 -7.43
N ALA A 19 2.81 -2.95 -8.10
CA ALA A 19 3.26 -1.69 -7.50
C ALA A 19 2.42 -1.28 -6.28
N VAL A 20 1.10 -1.50 -6.31
CA VAL A 20 0.21 -1.19 -5.17
C VAL A 20 0.56 -2.09 -3.98
N LEU A 21 0.79 -3.38 -4.23
CA LEU A 21 1.22 -4.31 -3.17
C LEU A 21 2.52 -3.84 -2.51
N TYR A 22 3.52 -3.43 -3.28
CA TYR A 22 4.78 -2.92 -2.71
C TYR A 22 4.59 -1.62 -1.93
N ILE A 23 3.78 -0.69 -2.43
CA ILE A 23 3.50 0.57 -1.73
C ILE A 23 2.81 0.30 -0.38
N LEU A 24 1.84 -0.60 -0.35
CA LEU A 24 1.09 -0.93 0.87
C LEU A 24 1.89 -1.79 1.86
N ALA A 25 2.88 -2.54 1.38
CA ALA A 25 3.75 -3.37 2.20
C ALA A 25 4.95 -2.62 2.80
N MET A 26 5.22 -1.37 2.39
CA MET A 26 6.31 -0.57 2.95
C MET A 26 6.14 -0.33 4.45
N GLN A 27 7.24 -0.42 5.18
CA GLN A 27 7.33 -0.12 6.61
C GLN A 27 8.24 1.09 6.83
N ASP A 28 8.08 1.78 7.97
CA ASP A 28 8.90 2.94 8.34
C ASP A 28 10.41 2.63 8.44
N THR A 29 10.76 1.35 8.60
CA THR A 29 12.13 0.83 8.63
C THR A 29 12.77 0.73 7.25
N ASP A 30 11.96 0.69 6.19
CA ASP A 30 12.43 0.59 4.81
C ASP A 30 12.89 1.96 4.26
N VAL A 31 12.65 3.03 5.02
CA VAL A 31 12.91 4.42 4.61
C VAL A 31 14.25 4.90 5.16
N PRO A 32 15.20 5.29 4.30
CA PRO A 32 16.45 5.92 4.72
C PRO A 32 16.22 7.19 5.55
N SER A 33 17.05 7.40 6.56
CA SER A 33 16.91 8.52 7.50
C SER A 33 16.91 9.90 6.82
N ASP A 34 17.64 10.06 5.72
CA ASP A 34 17.73 11.30 4.94
C ASP A 34 16.47 11.57 4.10
N LYS A 35 15.59 10.57 3.93
CA LYS A 35 14.33 10.68 3.19
C LYS A 35 13.09 10.64 4.09
N LYS A 36 13.25 10.40 5.39
CA LYS A 36 12.15 10.20 6.33
C LYS A 36 11.17 11.36 6.39
N ASN A 37 11.66 12.60 6.45
CA ASN A 37 10.80 13.79 6.49
C ASN A 37 9.88 13.91 5.26
N VAL A 38 10.44 13.66 4.07
CA VAL A 38 9.66 13.68 2.81
C VAL A 38 8.68 12.51 2.76
N TYR A 39 9.10 11.34 3.21
CA TYR A 39 8.24 10.16 3.32
C TYR A 39 7.05 10.42 4.24
N ASP A 40 7.28 10.93 5.46
CA ASP A 40 6.24 11.20 6.44
C ASP A 40 5.20 12.21 5.90
N MET A 41 5.65 13.16 5.07
CA MET A 41 4.77 14.15 4.45
C MET A 41 3.94 13.57 3.28
N LEU A 42 4.52 12.74 2.42
CA LEU A 42 3.89 12.32 1.15
C LEU A 42 3.25 10.94 1.21
N PHE A 43 3.82 10.03 1.99
CA PHE A 43 3.40 8.64 2.04
C PHE A 43 1.92 8.44 2.38
N PRO A 44 1.30 9.19 3.32
CA PRO A 44 -0.13 9.05 3.60
C PRO A 44 -1.01 9.27 2.36
N SER A 45 -0.70 10.28 1.56
CA SER A 45 -1.42 10.60 0.32
C SER A 45 -1.21 9.55 -0.76
N ILE A 46 0.02 9.06 -0.92
CA ILE A 46 0.37 8.00 -1.88
C ILE A 46 -0.33 6.70 -1.50
N LYS A 47 -0.35 6.34 -0.21
CA LYS A 47 -1.05 5.16 0.31
C LYS A 47 -2.54 5.23 0.04
N ASN A 48 -3.16 6.39 0.28
CA ASN A 48 -4.58 6.59 0.02
C ASN A 48 -4.91 6.44 -1.48
N LEU A 49 -4.08 7.00 -2.36
CA LEU A 49 -4.24 6.84 -3.80
C LEU A 49 -4.11 5.37 -4.23
N ALA A 50 -3.12 4.65 -3.69
CA ALA A 50 -2.92 3.23 -3.97
C ALA A 50 -4.14 2.38 -3.55
N LEU A 51 -4.77 2.71 -2.42
CA LEU A 51 -6.01 2.06 -1.98
C LEU A 51 -7.19 2.37 -2.89
N GLN A 52 -7.32 3.60 -3.39
CA GLN A 52 -8.40 3.96 -4.32
C GLN A 52 -8.28 3.22 -5.66
N ILE A 53 -7.05 2.96 -6.13
CA ILE A 53 -6.81 2.21 -7.37
C ILE A 53 -7.35 0.77 -7.29
N VAL A 54 -7.30 0.14 -6.11
CA VAL A 54 -7.79 -1.23 -5.89
C VAL A 54 -9.18 -1.28 -5.24
N GLY A 55 -9.76 -0.13 -4.92
CA GLY A 55 -10.77 0.01 -3.87
C GLY A 55 -12.18 0.39 -4.31
N ASN A 56 -12.50 0.44 -5.61
CA ASN A 56 -13.86 0.82 -6.04
C ASN A 56 -14.97 -0.12 -5.52
N GLU A 57 -14.62 -1.34 -5.09
CA GLU A 57 -15.55 -2.35 -4.55
C GLU A 57 -15.42 -2.53 -3.02
N ASN A 58 -14.42 -1.91 -2.39
CA ASN A 58 -13.99 -2.19 -1.01
C ASN A 58 -14.04 -0.95 -0.09
N LYS A 59 -14.91 0.01 -0.38
CA LYS A 59 -15.07 1.27 0.37
C LYS A 59 -15.16 1.07 1.89
N GLU A 60 -15.90 0.05 2.33
CA GLU A 60 -16.12 -0.27 3.75
C GLU A 60 -14.84 -0.69 4.49
N ILE A 61 -13.89 -1.35 3.81
CA ILE A 61 -12.60 -1.75 4.40
C ILE A 61 -11.69 -0.53 4.60
N ILE A 62 -11.74 0.42 3.66
CA ILE A 62 -10.95 1.66 3.70
C ILE A 62 -11.43 2.57 4.83
N GLU A 63 -12.74 2.72 5.00
CA GLU A 63 -13.34 3.54 6.07
C GLU A 63 -13.06 2.96 7.47
N ASN A 64 -13.11 1.63 7.63
CA ASN A 64 -12.79 0.98 8.90
C ASN A 64 -11.31 1.08 9.28
N CYS A 65 -10.38 1.12 8.30
CA CYS A 65 -8.96 1.35 8.58
C CYS A 65 -8.66 2.79 9.04
N GLN A 66 -9.50 3.77 8.68
CA GLN A 66 -9.34 5.16 9.11
C GLN A 66 -9.89 5.40 10.52
N ALA A 67 -10.92 4.65 10.94
CA ALA A 67 -11.56 4.80 12.25
C ALA A 67 -10.70 4.32 13.44
N VAL A 68 -9.70 3.47 13.22
CA VAL A 68 -8.81 2.95 14.29
C VAL A 68 -7.65 3.91 14.58
N ALA A 69 -7.48 4.96 13.77
CA ALA A 69 -6.41 5.96 13.93
C ALA A 69 -6.84 7.25 14.66
N VAL A 70 -8.01 7.26 15.31
CA VAL A 70 -8.52 8.39 16.11
C VAL A 70 -8.56 8.03 17.59
#